data_AF-A0A8S4R977-F1
#
_entry.id   AF-A0A8S4R977-F1
#
_cell.length_a   1.000
_cell.length_b   1.000
_cell.length_c   1.000
_cell.angle_alpha   90.00
_cell.angle_beta   90.00
_cell.angle_gamma   90.00
#
_symmetry.space_group_name_H-M   'P 1'
#
loop_
_entity.id
_entity.type
_entity.pdbx_description
1 polymer ?
#
loop_
_entity_poly.entity_id
_entity_poly.type
_entity_poly.pdbx_seq_one_letter_code
_entity_poly.pdbx_strand_id
1 'polypeptide(L)'
;MIVAALSPISSPLFAPYTTASPSSSQLIFLMEPPPRLSFSNSTGASVSCAAHGTPAPTITWLTEDGVPVSDVPGLSVPHAMDALLSFAFTLSVTVYRYGSIDLIALSQLGQTTTNFLII
;
A
#
# COMPACT_ATOMS: atom_id res chain seq x y z
N MET A 1 -0.97 -1.23 63.35
CA MET A 1 -1.57 -1.80 62.11
C MET A 1 -1.30 -0.80 61.01
N ILE A 2 -0.33 -1.15 60.17
CA ILE A 2 0.20 -0.44 59.02
C ILE A 2 -0.70 -0.78 57.83
N VAL A 3 -1.15 0.21 57.07
CA VAL A 3 -0.93 0.30 55.61
C VAL A 3 -1.29 1.71 55.12
N ALA A 4 -0.38 2.25 54.32
CA ALA A 4 -0.43 3.56 53.69
C ALA A 4 -1.51 3.62 52.61
N ALA A 5 -2.24 4.73 52.54
CA ALA A 5 -3.00 5.10 51.35
C ALA A 5 -2.02 5.50 50.25
N LEU A 6 -1.75 4.56 49.33
CA LEU A 6 -0.97 4.83 48.13
C LEU A 6 -1.81 5.67 47.17
N SER A 7 -1.28 6.84 46.82
CA SER A 7 -1.79 7.77 45.81
C SER A 7 -2.07 7.06 44.47
N PRO A 8 -3.11 7.45 43.71
CA PRO A 8 -3.29 6.96 42.35
C PRO A 8 -2.19 7.56 41.44
N ILE A 9 -1.35 6.68 40.91
CA ILE A 9 -0.27 6.99 39.99
C ILE A 9 -0.89 7.20 38.59
N SER A 10 -1.50 8.36 38.34
CA SER A 10 -1.89 8.77 36.98
C SER A 10 -0.71 9.42 36.28
N SER A 11 0.29 8.61 35.96
CA SER A 11 1.31 8.93 34.96
C SER A 11 1.28 7.81 33.93
N PRO A 12 0.90 8.07 32.67
CA PRO A 12 1.09 7.08 31.62
C PRO A 12 2.59 6.91 31.41
N LEU A 13 3.10 5.86 32.05
CA LEU A 13 4.41 5.29 31.79
C LEU A 13 4.52 5.08 30.29
N PHE A 14 5.47 5.78 29.69
CA PHE A 14 6.24 5.38 28.52
C PHE A 14 5.80 4.01 27.99
N ALA A 15 4.86 4.01 27.05
CA ALA A 15 4.52 2.80 26.34
C ALA A 15 5.83 2.24 25.79
N PRO A 16 6.12 0.93 25.90
CA PRO A 16 7.12 0.39 25.00
C PRO A 16 6.61 0.79 23.62
N TYR A 17 7.43 1.52 22.87
CA TYR A 17 7.37 1.43 21.43
C TYR A 17 7.53 -0.07 21.19
N THR A 18 6.41 -0.76 21.04
CA THR A 18 6.41 -2.07 20.45
C THR A 18 6.83 -1.76 19.03
N THR A 19 8.15 -1.73 18.79
CA THR A 19 8.72 -2.04 17.50
C THR A 19 8.34 -3.50 17.31
N ALA A 20 7.06 -3.74 16.99
CA ALA A 20 6.64 -4.93 16.34
C ALA A 20 7.44 -4.90 15.04
N SER A 21 8.58 -5.59 15.06
CA SER A 21 9.25 -6.01 13.84
C SER A 21 8.14 -6.55 12.95
N PRO A 22 7.93 -6.00 11.75
CA PRO A 22 6.85 -6.44 10.88
C PRO A 22 6.97 -7.95 10.74
N SER A 23 6.00 -8.67 11.30
CA SER A 23 6.03 -10.14 11.28
C SER A 23 6.03 -10.52 9.80
N SER A 24 7.09 -11.18 9.32
CA SER A 24 7.40 -11.35 7.89
C SER A 24 6.22 -11.86 7.04
N SER A 25 5.28 -12.57 7.66
CA SER A 25 4.05 -13.08 7.06
C SER A 25 2.93 -12.04 6.85
N GLN A 26 3.09 -10.78 7.23
CA GLN A 26 2.06 -9.77 7.01
C GLN A 26 2.26 -9.09 5.65
N LEU A 27 1.16 -8.90 4.93
CA LEU A 27 1.16 -8.04 3.76
C LEU A 27 1.19 -6.58 4.21
N ILE A 28 2.23 -5.87 3.82
CA ILE A 28 2.42 -4.46 4.12
C ILE A 28 2.68 -3.72 2.81
N PHE A 29 2.17 -2.50 2.71
CA PHE A 29 2.62 -1.60 1.65
C PHE A 29 3.95 -0.97 2.08
N LEU A 30 4.99 -1.17 1.28
CA LEU A 30 6.24 -0.41 1.40
C LEU A 30 6.08 0.98 0.80
N MET A 31 5.32 1.06 -0.29
CA MET A 31 5.10 2.29 -1.00
C MET A 31 3.65 2.31 -1.47
N GLU A 32 2.84 3.05 -0.75
CA GLU A 32 1.45 3.33 -1.11
C GLU A 32 1.41 4.44 -2.16
N PRO A 33 0.43 4.39 -3.07
CA PRO A 33 0.28 5.43 -4.05
C PRO A 33 -0.37 6.66 -3.40
N PRO A 34 -0.04 7.89 -3.81
CA PRO A 34 -0.64 9.09 -3.24
C PRO A 34 -2.16 9.10 -3.47
N PRO A 35 -3.01 9.45 -2.49
CA PRO A 35 -4.47 9.34 -2.64
C PRO A 35 -5.07 10.20 -3.76
N ARG A 36 -4.31 11.20 -4.23
CA ARG A 36 -4.67 12.09 -5.33
C ARG A 36 -3.43 12.37 -6.16
N LEU A 37 -3.56 12.23 -7.47
CA LEU A 37 -2.50 12.50 -8.42
C LEU A 37 -3.01 13.52 -9.43
N SER A 38 -2.40 14.71 -9.40
CA SER A 38 -2.72 15.77 -10.35
C SER A 38 -1.66 15.82 -11.43
N PHE A 39 -2.06 15.68 -12.69
CA PHE A 39 -1.15 15.78 -13.82
C PHE A 39 -1.75 16.59 -14.97
N SER A 40 -0.86 17.21 -15.73
CA SER A 40 -1.28 17.92 -16.94
C SER A 40 -1.39 16.92 -18.09
N ASN A 41 -2.54 16.89 -18.76
CA ASN A 41 -2.94 15.92 -19.80
C ASN A 41 -1.84 15.63 -20.86
N SER A 42 -0.90 16.55 -21.05
CA SER A 42 0.21 16.47 -22.01
C SER A 42 1.41 15.61 -21.55
N THR A 43 1.56 15.34 -20.25
CA THR A 43 2.77 14.67 -19.71
C THR A 43 2.46 13.26 -19.17
N GLY A 44 1.20 12.99 -18.81
CA GLY A 44 0.84 11.80 -18.04
C GLY A 44 1.45 11.82 -16.64
N ALA A 45 1.13 10.83 -15.82
CA ALA A 45 1.80 10.64 -14.53
C ALA A 45 1.99 9.17 -14.21
N SER A 46 3.13 8.85 -13.61
CA SER A 46 3.45 7.49 -13.19
C SER A 46 3.27 7.34 -11.68
N VAL A 47 2.60 6.26 -11.30
CA VAL A 47 2.32 5.91 -9.92
C VAL A 47 3.05 4.63 -9.65
N SER A 48 3.92 4.63 -8.64
CA SER A 48 4.68 3.46 -8.24
C SER A 48 4.15 2.94 -6.92
N CYS A 49 3.87 1.64 -6.86
CA CYS A 49 3.46 0.95 -5.66
C CYS A 49 4.40 -0.19 -5.34
N ALA A 50 4.68 -0.36 -4.05
CA ALA A 50 5.44 -1.48 -3.55
C ALA A 50 4.72 -2.12 -2.38
N ALA A 51 4.57 -3.44 -2.42
CA ALA A 51 4.03 -4.24 -1.34
C ALA A 51 5.01 -5.34 -0.99
N HIS A 52 5.11 -5.67 0.28
CA HIS A 52 5.90 -6.78 0.77
C HIS A 52 5.00 -7.74 1.52
N GLY A 53 5.21 -9.02 1.31
CA GLY A 53 4.47 -10.09 1.97
C GLY A 53 5.19 -11.41 1.77
N THR A 54 5.26 -12.22 2.83
CA THR A 54 5.82 -13.56 2.74
C THR A 54 4.67 -14.57 2.81
N PRO A 55 4.30 -15.25 1.71
CA PRO A 55 4.93 -15.29 0.38
C PRO A 55 4.57 -14.09 -0.53
N ALA A 56 5.38 -13.88 -1.57
CA ALA A 56 5.36 -12.68 -2.41
C ALA A 56 3.94 -12.32 -2.88
N PRO A 57 3.49 -11.07 -2.66
CA PRO A 57 2.16 -10.66 -3.06
C PRO A 57 2.10 -10.22 -4.51
N THR A 58 0.92 -10.39 -5.11
CA THR A 58 0.61 -9.91 -6.44
C THR A 58 -0.04 -8.54 -6.32
N ILE A 59 0.57 -7.51 -6.91
CA ILE A 59 -0.04 -6.19 -7.03
C ILE A 59 -0.71 -6.09 -8.39
N THR A 60 -1.95 -5.60 -8.41
CA THR A 60 -2.72 -5.37 -9.63
C THR A 60 -3.44 -4.03 -9.52
N TRP A 61 -3.38 -3.24 -10.59
CA TRP A 61 -4.17 -2.03 -10.73
C TRP A 61 -5.48 -2.38 -11.45
N LEU A 62 -6.60 -2.00 -10.85
CA LEU A 62 -7.94 -2.09 -11.41
C LEU A 62 -8.51 -0.69 -11.58
N THR A 63 -9.44 -0.48 -12.50
CA THR A 63 -10.29 0.70 -12.52
C THR A 63 -11.36 0.61 -11.44
N GLU A 64 -12.08 1.71 -11.20
CA GLU A 64 -13.29 1.71 -10.38
C GLU A 64 -14.32 0.66 -10.83
N ASP A 65 -14.35 0.33 -12.12
CA ASP A 65 -15.19 -0.74 -12.69
C ASP A 65 -14.67 -2.16 -12.38
N GLY A 66 -13.52 -2.30 -11.73
CA GLY A 66 -12.86 -3.59 -11.46
C GLY A 66 -12.11 -4.18 -12.66
N VAL A 67 -11.88 -3.40 -13.72
CA VAL A 67 -11.19 -3.84 -14.94
C VAL A 67 -9.68 -3.63 -14.77
N PRO A 68 -8.82 -4.61 -15.12
CA PRO A 68 -7.38 -4.42 -15.05
C PRO A 68 -6.94 -3.28 -15.96
N VAL A 69 -6.13 -2.37 -15.42
CA VAL A 69 -5.70 -1.18 -16.18
C VAL A 69 -4.88 -1.51 -17.43
N SER A 70 -4.35 -2.74 -17.53
CA SER A 70 -3.69 -3.26 -18.74
C SER A 70 -4.62 -3.33 -19.96
N ASP A 71 -5.93 -3.40 -19.74
CA ASP A 71 -6.95 -3.44 -20.79
C ASP A 71 -7.46 -2.02 -21.16
N VAL A 72 -7.12 -1.01 -20.36
CA VAL A 72 -7.66 0.34 -20.50
C VAL A 72 -6.82 1.18 -21.46
N PRO A 73 -7.41 1.71 -22.55
CA PRO A 73 -6.68 2.58 -23.46
C PRO A 73 -6.30 3.89 -22.77
N GLY A 74 -5.00 4.18 -22.70
CA GLY A 74 -4.45 5.35 -22.01
C GLY A 74 -3.97 5.08 -20.59
N LEU A 75 -3.89 3.82 -20.16
CA LEU A 75 -3.05 3.37 -19.06
C LEU A 75 -2.00 2.38 -19.59
N SER A 76 -0.80 2.41 -19.00
CA SER A 76 0.25 1.44 -19.33
C SER A 76 0.95 0.98 -18.06
N VAL A 77 1.04 -0.34 -17.90
CA VAL A 77 1.74 -0.98 -16.78
C VAL A 77 3.06 -1.48 -17.31
N PRO A 78 4.19 -0.76 -17.09
CA PRO A 78 5.49 -1.36 -17.29
C PRO A 78 5.60 -2.67 -16.50
N HIS A 79 6.29 -3.64 -17.09
CA HIS A 79 6.51 -4.95 -16.49
C HIS A 79 6.91 -4.79 -15.01
N ALA A 80 6.13 -5.41 -14.13
CA ALA A 80 6.42 -5.44 -12.70
C ALA A 80 7.80 -6.05 -12.44
N MET A 81 8.64 -5.38 -11.67
CA MET A 81 9.90 -6.00 -11.25
C MET A 81 9.56 -6.93 -10.09
N ASP A 82 9.46 -8.23 -10.39
CA ASP A 82 9.34 -9.27 -9.36
C ASP A 82 10.67 -9.34 -8.61
N ALA A 83 10.71 -8.81 -7.39
CA ALA A 83 11.91 -8.88 -6.56
C ALA A 83 11.93 -10.26 -5.87
N LEU A 84 12.26 -11.29 -6.66
CA LEU A 84 12.37 -12.70 -6.29
C LEU A 84 13.29 -12.96 -5.08
N LEU A 85 14.06 -11.96 -4.65
CA LEU A 85 14.99 -12.00 -3.52
C LEU A 85 14.46 -11.39 -2.21
N SER A 86 13.30 -10.73 -2.19
CA SER A 86 12.92 -9.88 -1.05
C SER A 86 11.44 -9.90 -0.67
N PHE A 87 10.65 -10.88 -1.13
CA PHE A 87 9.20 -10.95 -0.82
C PHE A 87 8.45 -9.64 -1.11
N ALA A 88 9.04 -8.79 -1.96
CA ALA A 88 8.59 -7.46 -2.29
C ALA A 88 8.24 -7.43 -3.77
N PHE A 89 7.14 -6.75 -4.08
CA PHE A 89 6.69 -6.55 -5.44
C PHE A 89 6.55 -5.06 -5.67
N THR A 90 7.11 -4.56 -6.77
CA THR A 90 6.98 -3.15 -7.16
C THR A 90 6.34 -3.07 -8.53
N LEU A 91 5.21 -2.39 -8.59
CA LEU A 91 4.42 -2.18 -9.80
C LEU A 91 4.26 -0.68 -10.05
N SER A 92 4.57 -0.23 -11.25
CA SER A 92 4.27 1.14 -11.65
C SER A 92 3.20 1.15 -12.74
N VAL A 93 2.33 2.16 -12.72
CA VAL A 93 1.32 2.41 -13.75
C VAL A 93 1.45 3.83 -14.24
N THR A 94 1.38 4.03 -15.55
CA THR A 94 1.37 5.37 -16.14
C THR A 94 -0.04 5.69 -16.61
N VAL A 95 -0.60 6.78 -16.10
CA VAL A 95 -1.93 7.29 -16.41
C VAL A 95 -1.83 8.47 -17.40
N TYR A 96 -2.64 8.44 -18.45
CA TYR A 96 -2.73 9.51 -19.46
C TYR A 96 -4.12 10.17 -19.52
N ARG A 97 -5.06 9.74 -18.68
CA ARG A 97 -6.44 10.25 -18.59
C ARG A 97 -6.87 10.43 -17.12
N TYR A 98 -7.74 11.41 -16.88
CA TYR A 98 -8.42 11.62 -15.59
C TYR A 98 -9.37 10.44 -15.29
N GLY A 99 -9.52 10.07 -14.01
CA GLY A 99 -10.32 8.93 -13.57
C GLY A 99 -10.03 8.46 -12.14
N SER A 100 -10.52 7.28 -11.78
CA SER A 100 -10.26 6.60 -10.50
C SER A 100 -9.79 5.18 -10.77
N ILE A 101 -8.72 4.77 -10.08
CA ILE A 101 -8.21 3.40 -10.12
C ILE A 101 -8.05 2.87 -8.71
N ASP A 102 -8.26 1.58 -8.54
CA ASP A 102 -8.05 0.85 -7.31
C ASP A 102 -6.79 -0.01 -7.43
N LEU A 103 -5.87 0.17 -6.51
CA LEU A 103 -4.73 -0.71 -6.37
C LEU A 103 -5.09 -1.83 -5.40
N ILE A 104 -5.00 -3.06 -5.89
CA ILE A 104 -5.21 -4.27 -5.09
C ILE A 104 -3.87 -4.99 -4.92
N ALA A 105 -3.46 -5.20 -3.68
CA ALA A 105 -2.37 -6.11 -3.36
C ALA A 105 -2.93 -7.38 -2.70
N LEU A 106 -2.76 -8.48 -3.41
CA LEU A 106 -3.21 -9.82 -3.04
C LEU A 106 -2.04 -10.63 -2.48
N SER A 107 -2.19 -11.19 -1.28
CA SER A 107 -1.29 -12.22 -0.74
C SER A 107 -2.05 -13.47 -0.36
N GLN A 108 -1.32 -14.54 -0.07
CA GLN A 108 -1.91 -15.78 0.44
C GLN A 108 -2.53 -15.66 1.83
N LEU A 109 -2.26 -14.57 2.56
CA LEU A 109 -2.72 -14.34 3.94
C LEU A 109 -3.77 -13.24 4.04
N GLY A 110 -3.98 -12.47 2.98
CA GLY A 110 -4.95 -11.39 2.95
C GLY A 110 -4.86 -10.53 1.69
N GLN A 111 -5.87 -9.69 1.50
CA GLN A 111 -5.96 -8.70 0.45
C GLN A 111 -6.00 -7.32 1.09
N THR A 112 -5.33 -6.37 0.47
CA THR A 112 -5.49 -4.95 0.78
C THR A 112 -5.84 -4.21 -0.51
N THR A 113 -6.64 -3.17 -0.38
CA THR A 113 -7.09 -2.35 -1.49
C THR A 113 -6.90 -0.89 -1.10
N THR A 114 -6.32 -0.11 -1.99
CA THR A 114 -6.17 1.34 -1.82
C THR A 114 -6.72 2.05 -3.04
N ASN A 115 -7.59 3.03 -2.80
CA ASN A 115 -8.24 3.81 -3.85
C ASN A 115 -7.37 5.01 -4.22
N PHE A 116 -7.34 5.32 -5.51
CA PHE A 116 -6.50 6.35 -6.07
C PHE A 116 -7.28 7.21 -7.06
N LEU A 117 -7.32 8.52 -6.78
CA LEU A 117 -8.00 9.49 -7.64
C LEU A 117 -7.00 10.21 -8.55
N ILE A 118 -7.34 10.25 -9.85
CA ILE A 118 -6.57 10.90 -10.91
C ILE A 118 -7.32 12.16 -11.35
N ILE A 119 -6.73 13.33 -11.05
CA ILE A 119 -7.34 14.66 -11.28
C ILE A 119 -6.51 15.59 -12.15
#